data_AF-A0A959VKH6-F1
#
_entry.id   AF-A0A959VKH6-F1
#
_cell.length_a   1.000
_cell.length_b   1.000
_cell.length_c   1.000
_cell.angle_alpha   90.00
_cell.angle_beta   90.00
_cell.angle_gamma   90.00
#
_symmetry.space_group_name_H-M   'P 1'
#
loop_
_entity.id
_entity.type
_entity.pdbx_description
1 polymer ?
#
loop_
_entity_poly.entity_id
_entity_poly.type
_entity_poly.pdbx_seq_one_letter_code
_entity_poly.pdbx_strand_id
1 'polypeptide(L)'
;MAVLDGNLWEYNLAKVVVVDVTDDYRLMQPSLPTECYPILATVYVPLYLMKENLSSVSFLDGYLYDWHESPVGGDNSWIVGVVDCGLIQQNASISN
;
A
#
# COMPACT_ATOMS: atom_id res chain seq x y z
N MET A 1 -17.70 4.10 -35.09
CA MET A 1 -17.15 3.09 -34.17
C MET A 1 -15.95 3.75 -33.50
N ALA A 2 -16.05 4.10 -32.22
CA ALA A 2 -14.97 4.78 -31.53
C ALA A 2 -13.89 3.75 -31.18
N VAL A 3 -12.68 3.94 -31.69
CA VAL A 3 -11.50 3.17 -31.30
C VAL A 3 -10.95 3.87 -30.06
N LEU A 4 -10.84 3.15 -28.95
CA LEU A 4 -10.07 3.63 -27.80
C LEU A 4 -8.60 3.65 -28.24
N ASP A 5 -8.13 4.82 -28.67
CA ASP A 5 -6.73 5.05 -28.99
C ASP A 5 -5.97 5.42 -27.71
N GLY A 6 -4.85 4.74 -27.47
CA GLY A 6 -3.95 5.00 -26.35
C GLY A 6 -4.24 4.27 -25.03
N ASN A 7 -3.20 4.21 -24.18
CA ASN A 7 -3.24 3.69 -22.82
C ASN A 7 -4.00 4.63 -21.86
N LEU A 8 -5.26 4.96 -22.17
CA LEU A 8 -6.12 5.84 -21.35
C LEU A 8 -6.27 5.36 -19.90
N TRP A 9 -6.00 4.08 -19.65
CA TRP A 9 -5.94 3.50 -18.32
C TRP A 9 -4.81 4.10 -17.46
N GLU A 10 -3.68 4.53 -18.04
CA GLU A 10 -2.56 5.18 -17.34
C GLU A 10 -2.95 6.53 -16.71
N TYR A 11 -3.98 7.19 -17.23
CA TYR A 11 -4.48 8.47 -16.70
C TYR A 11 -5.55 8.29 -15.63
N ASN A 12 -6.15 7.11 -15.53
CA ASN A 12 -7.29 6.84 -14.67
C ASN A 12 -6.99 5.84 -13.55
N LEU A 13 -5.94 5.04 -13.69
CA LEU A 13 -5.49 4.06 -12.71
C LEU A 13 -4.12 4.46 -12.16
N ALA A 14 -3.98 4.35 -10.85
CA ALA A 14 -2.71 4.38 -10.16
C ALA A 14 -2.20 2.95 -9.96
N LYS A 15 -0.92 2.74 -10.25
CA LYS A 15 -0.21 1.53 -9.83
C LYS A 15 0.18 1.69 -8.37
N VAL A 16 -0.17 0.72 -7.54
CA VAL A 16 0.13 0.70 -6.11
C VAL A 16 0.95 -0.54 -5.80
N VAL A 17 2.14 -0.33 -5.25
CA VAL A 17 3.00 -1.38 -4.72
C VAL A 17 2.74 -1.46 -3.22
N VAL A 18 2.20 -2.59 -2.77
CA VAL A 18 1.88 -2.83 -1.36
C VAL A 18 3.06 -3.54 -0.72
N VAL A 19 3.61 -2.97 0.34
CA VAL A 19 4.76 -3.50 1.08
C VAL A 19 4.38 -3.84 2.51
N ASP A 20 4.96 -4.92 3.05
CA ASP A 20 4.74 -5.32 4.44
C ASP A 20 5.70 -4.58 5.37
N VAL A 21 5.16 -3.84 6.33
CA VAL A 21 5.95 -3.12 7.35
C VAL A 21 5.69 -3.67 8.76
N THR A 22 5.09 -4.86 8.87
CA THR A 22 4.78 -5.50 10.16
C THR A 22 5.99 -5.64 11.07
N ASP A 23 7.16 -5.90 10.51
CA ASP A 23 8.38 -6.12 11.27
C ASP A 23 8.91 -4.86 11.98
N ASP A 24 8.58 -3.66 11.51
CA ASP A 24 8.92 -2.41 12.20
C ASP A 24 8.29 -2.38 13.60
N TYR A 25 7.03 -2.82 13.68
CA TYR A 25 6.27 -2.93 14.92
C TYR A 25 6.68 -4.14 15.75
N ARG A 26 6.96 -5.27 15.09
CA ARG A 26 7.35 -6.51 15.77
C ARG A 26 8.72 -6.38 16.44
N LEU A 27 9.67 -5.71 15.79
CA LEU A 27 11.05 -5.57 16.26
C LEU A 27 11.31 -4.23 16.97
N MET A 28 10.32 -3.33 17.01
CA MET A 28 10.46 -1.94 17.50
C MET A 28 11.65 -1.21 16.86
N GLN A 29 11.87 -1.44 15.56
CA GLN A 29 12.97 -0.84 14.82
C GLN A 29 12.52 0.44 14.12
N PRO A 30 13.45 1.37 13.85
CA PRO A 30 13.13 2.52 13.00
C PRO A 30 12.79 2.05 11.59
N SER A 31 11.88 2.77 10.93
CA SER A 31 11.49 2.49 9.56
C SER A 31 12.71 2.47 8.63
N LEU A 32 12.77 1.43 7.82
CA LEU A 32 13.81 1.21 6.81
C LEU A 32 13.46 1.96 5.52
N PRO A 33 14.42 2.14 4.61
CA PRO A 33 14.12 2.56 3.24
C PRO A 33 13.11 1.63 2.59
N THR A 34 12.22 2.19 1.77
CA THR A 34 11.08 1.46 1.17
C THR A 34 11.49 0.21 0.39
N GLU A 35 12.68 0.23 -0.23
CA GLU A 35 13.28 -0.87 -0.99
C GLU A 35 13.64 -2.10 -0.13
N CYS A 36 13.68 -1.94 1.19
CA CYS A 36 14.01 -3.02 2.13
C CYS A 36 12.79 -3.82 2.58
N TYR A 37 11.57 -3.35 2.31
CA TYR A 37 10.35 -4.06 2.68
C TYR A 37 9.95 -5.08 1.61
N PRO A 38 9.43 -6.26 2.01
CA PRO A 38 8.94 -7.22 1.06
C PRO A 38 7.65 -6.72 0.38
N ILE A 39 7.57 -6.88 -0.93
CA ILE A 39 6.39 -6.54 -1.73
C ILE A 39 5.37 -7.68 -1.59
N LEU A 40 4.17 -7.35 -1.11
CA LEU A 40 3.06 -8.30 -1.00
C LEU A 40 2.27 -8.40 -2.30
N ALA A 41 1.99 -7.25 -2.92
CA ALA A 41 1.20 -7.19 -4.15
C ALA A 41 1.47 -5.92 -4.95
N THR A 42 1.15 -5.98 -6.24
CA THR A 42 1.01 -4.80 -7.09
C THR A 42 -0.43 -4.75 -7.59
N VAL A 43 -1.14 -3.68 -7.25
CA VAL A 43 -2.55 -3.51 -7.59
C VAL A 43 -2.78 -2.22 -8.38
N TYR A 44 -3.79 -2.23 -9.23
CA TYR A 44 -4.21 -1.06 -9.99
C TYR A 44 -5.54 -0.59 -9.45
N VAL A 45 -5.59 0.66 -9.02
CA VAL A 45 -6.78 1.26 -8.41
C VAL A 45 -7.08 2.60 -9.07
N PRO A 46 -8.35 3.04 -9.11
CA PRO A 46 -8.67 4.36 -9.63
C PRO A 46 -7.86 5.48 -8.97
N LEU A 47 -7.26 6.35 -9.79
CA LEU A 47 -6.35 7.40 -9.33
C LEU A 47 -7.01 8.37 -8.34
N TYR A 48 -8.33 8.59 -8.44
CA TYR A 48 -9.05 9.45 -7.50
C TYR A 48 -9.04 8.89 -6.06
N LEU A 49 -9.00 7.57 -5.88
CA LEU A 49 -8.92 6.94 -4.57
C LEU A 49 -7.59 7.26 -3.87
N MET A 50 -6.51 7.42 -4.65
CA MET A 50 -5.21 7.81 -4.10
C MET A 50 -5.21 9.24 -3.55
N LYS A 51 -6.04 10.13 -4.10
CA LYS A 51 -6.07 11.56 -3.73
C LYS A 51 -6.97 11.83 -2.53
N GLU A 52 -8.04 11.08 -2.36
CA GLU A 52 -9.09 11.42 -1.42
C GLU A 52 -9.07 10.57 -0.14
N ASN A 53 -8.81 9.27 -0.21
CA ASN A 53 -9.00 8.41 0.95
C ASN A 53 -8.23 7.08 0.91
N LEU A 54 -6.91 7.17 0.82
CA LEU A 54 -6.02 6.02 0.70
C LEU A 54 -6.06 5.10 1.94
N SER A 55 -6.26 5.67 3.13
CA SER A 55 -6.35 4.93 4.40
C SER A 55 -7.64 4.11 4.57
N SER A 56 -8.70 4.45 3.83
CA SER A 56 -9.96 3.67 3.83
C SER A 56 -9.93 2.47 2.90
N VAL A 57 -8.93 2.38 2.03
CA VAL A 57 -8.82 1.30 1.04
C VAL A 57 -8.14 0.11 1.70
N SER A 58 -8.86 -1.01 1.77
CA SER A 58 -8.23 -2.30 2.04
C SER A 58 -7.63 -2.83 0.73
N PHE A 59 -6.30 -2.84 0.67
CA PHE A 59 -5.56 -3.37 -0.48
C PHE A 59 -5.39 -4.88 -0.43
N LEU A 60 -5.28 -5.44 0.78
CA LEU A 60 -5.11 -6.87 1.05
C LEU A 60 -5.92 -7.27 2.28
N ASP A 61 -6.61 -8.40 2.19
CA ASP A 61 -7.33 -8.98 3.33
C ASP A 61 -6.34 -9.37 4.43
N GLY A 62 -6.68 -9.07 5.68
CA GLY A 62 -5.82 -9.36 6.82
C GLY A 62 -4.67 -8.36 7.05
N TYR A 63 -4.64 -7.25 6.29
CA TYR A 63 -3.67 -6.18 6.47
C TYR A 63 -4.36 -4.82 6.70
N LEU A 64 -3.72 -3.99 7.52
CA LEU A 64 -4.15 -2.62 7.80
C LEU A 64 -3.22 -1.62 7.14
N TYR A 65 -3.79 -0.52 6.65
CA TYR A 65 -3.03 0.61 6.16
C TYR A 65 -2.20 1.25 7.29
N ASP A 66 -0.95 1.59 7.00
CA ASP A 66 -0.07 2.32 7.91
C ASP A 66 0.39 3.67 7.31
N TRP A 67 1.16 3.61 6.22
CA TRP A 67 1.62 4.80 5.50
C TRP A 67 1.58 4.60 3.99
N HIS A 68 1.73 5.70 3.25
CA HIS A 68 1.97 5.65 1.82
C HIS A 68 2.94 6.74 1.38
N GLU A 69 3.61 6.48 0.26
CA GLU A 69 4.47 7.42 -0.44
C GLU A 69 3.89 7.66 -1.84
N SER A 70 3.68 8.93 -2.16
CA SER A 70 3.28 9.34 -3.50
C SER A 70 4.42 9.07 -4.48
N PRO A 71 4.13 8.71 -5.75
CA PRO A 71 5.15 8.43 -6.74
C PRO A 71 6.15 9.58 -6.87
N VAL A 72 7.43 9.28 -6.65
CA VAL A 72 8.54 10.21 -6.86
C VAL A 72 9.21 9.86 -8.19
N GLY A 73 9.00 10.69 -9.21
CA GLY A 73 9.57 10.49 -10.55
C GLY A 73 8.74 9.63 -11.50
N GLY A 74 9.31 9.34 -12.67
CA GLY A 74 8.58 8.92 -13.89
C GLY A 74 7.85 7.56 -13.86
N ASP A 75 7.96 6.78 -12.79
CA ASP A 75 7.37 5.43 -12.72
C ASP A 75 5.93 5.39 -12.18
N ASN A 76 5.36 6.55 -11.80
CA ASN A 76 3.96 6.77 -11.40
C ASN A 76 3.37 5.75 -10.41
N SER A 77 4.22 5.04 -9.66
CA SER A 77 3.83 3.97 -8.74
C SER A 77 3.76 4.51 -7.31
N TRP A 78 2.60 4.39 -6.68
CA TRP A 78 2.42 4.65 -5.26
C TRP A 78 2.98 3.48 -4.47
N ILE A 79 3.55 3.77 -3.31
CA ILE A 79 3.97 2.72 -2.39
C ILE A 79 3.13 2.83 -1.13
N VAL A 80 2.58 1.70 -0.68
CA VAL A 80 1.69 1.65 0.49
C VAL A 80 2.24 0.62 1.45
N GLY A 81 2.62 1.08 2.65
CA GLY A 81 2.98 0.25 3.77
C GLY A 81 1.73 -0.28 4.47
N VAL A 82 1.69 -1.60 4.68
CA VAL A 82 0.62 -2.27 5.40
C VAL A 82 1.15 -3.17 6.50
N VAL A 83 0.34 -3.37 7.54
CA VAL A 83 0.68 -4.15 8.74
C VAL A 83 -0.30 -5.30 8.90
N ASP A 84 0.20 -6.49 9.19
CA ASP A 84 -0.60 -7.69 9.46
C ASP A 84 -1.47 -7.47 10.71
N CYS A 85 -2.78 -7.67 10.57
CA CYS A 85 -3.77 -7.55 11.65
C CYS A 85 -3.48 -8.50 12.83
N GLY A 86 -2.89 -9.66 12.53
CA GLY A 86 -2.55 -10.70 13.48
C GLY A 86 -1.54 -10.23 14.54
N LEU A 87 -0.67 -9.27 14.19
CA LEU A 87 0.24 -8.65 15.16
C LEU A 87 -0.52 -7.90 16.26
N ILE A 88 -1.59 -7.19 15.90
CA ILE A 88 -2.43 -6.45 16.85
C ILE A 88 -3.18 -7.42 17.77
N GLN A 89 -3.69 -8.52 17.22
CA GLN A 89 -4.40 -9.55 18.00
C GLN A 89 -3.47 -10.25 19.00
N GLN A 90 -2.20 -10.50 18.65
CA GLN A 90 -1.21 -11.07 19.55
C GLN A 90 -0.88 -10.13 20.71
N ASN A 91 -0.68 -8.84 20.44
CA ASN A 91 -0.41 -7.84 21.49
C ASN A 91 -1.60 -7.63 22.44
N ALA A 92 -2.84 -7.70 21.92
CA ALA A 92 -4.06 -7.62 22.74
C ALA A 92 -4.26 -8.85 23.64
N SER A 93 -3.69 -10.00 23.28
CA SER A 93 -3.82 -11.26 24.04
C SER A 93 -2.83 -11.37 25.20
N ILE A 94 -1.71 -10.64 25.16
CA ILE A 94 -0.65 -10.67 26.19
C ILE A 94 -0.93 -9.66 27.34
N SER A 95 -1.93 -8.79 27.16
CA SER A 95 -2.28 -7.72 28.12
C SER A 95 -3.46 -8.07 29.06
N ASN A 96 -3.91 -9.32 29.08
CA ASN A 96 -4.86 -9.90 30.05
C ASN A 96 -4.18 -10.98 30.89
#